data_AF-A0A815XQ81-F1
#
_entry.id   AF-A0A815XQ81-F1
#
_cell.length_a   1.000
_cell.length_b   1.000
_cell.length_c   1.000
_cell.angle_alpha   90.00
_cell.angle_beta   90.00
_cell.angle_gamma   90.00
#
_symmetry.space_group_name_H-M   'P 1'
#
loop_
_entity.id
_entity.type
_entity.pdbx_description
1 polymer ?
#
loop_
_entity_poly.entity_id
_entity_poly.type
_entity_poly.pdbx_seq_one_letter_code
_entity_poly.pdbx_strand_id
1 'polypeptide(L)'
;MPQCQVPGRTLSVLIYDKQSESYLGIIQLTTDLLKSEFKDAFINLEEKKKGRLKQHIRDHSANLSICVPVQPFGYNFCGGKLLAMLAFSTELHQLYEKRYSKSLALITTTSIHGKSIQYDRLKQLKFIGYTKGFGTSHISASFM
;
A
#
# COMPACT_ATOMS: atom_id res chain seq x y z
N MET A 1 -7.78 -0.01 -21.59
CA MET A 1 -8.41 -1.18 -20.94
C MET A 1 -9.24 -0.69 -19.76
N PRO A 2 -10.46 -1.19 -19.54
CA PRO A 2 -11.25 -0.79 -18.39
C PRO A 2 -10.57 -1.35 -17.14
N GLN A 3 -10.10 -0.48 -16.25
CA GLN A 3 -9.63 -0.92 -14.95
C GLN A 3 -10.86 -1.38 -14.17
N CYS A 4 -10.91 -2.66 -13.82
CA CYS A 4 -11.85 -3.16 -12.83
C CYS A 4 -11.57 -2.37 -11.55
N GLN A 5 -12.41 -1.39 -11.24
CA GLN A 5 -12.22 -0.54 -10.08
C GLN A 5 -12.40 -1.42 -8.85
N VAL A 6 -11.29 -1.71 -8.16
CA VAL A 6 -11.35 -2.31 -6.83
C VAL A 6 -12.27 -1.42 -6.00
N PRO A 7 -13.36 -1.96 -5.41
CA PRO A 7 -14.32 -1.13 -4.67
C PRO A 7 -13.60 -0.46 -3.49
N GLY A 8 -13.31 0.84 -3.64
CA GLY A 8 -12.51 1.60 -2.68
C GLY A 8 -11.83 2.83 -3.27
N ARG A 9 -11.15 3.59 -2.41
CA ARG A 9 -10.28 4.71 -2.80
C ARG A 9 -9.04 4.15 -3.48
N THR A 10 -8.75 4.67 -4.67
CA THR A 10 -7.54 4.36 -5.43
C THR A 10 -6.93 5.66 -5.93
N LEU A 11 -5.66 5.88 -5.59
CA LEU A 11 -4.83 6.97 -6.06
C LEU A 11 -3.64 6.36 -6.83
N SER A 12 -3.68 6.50 -8.14
CA SER A 12 -2.60 6.07 -9.05
C SER A 12 -1.81 7.29 -9.49
N VAL A 13 -0.49 7.22 -9.36
CA VAL A 13 0.43 8.32 -9.63
C VAL A 13 1.56 7.82 -10.51
N LEU A 14 1.86 8.59 -11.56
CA LEU A 14 3.00 8.37 -12.43
C LEU A 14 4.15 9.27 -11.96
N ILE A 15 5.32 8.67 -11.73
CA ILE A 15 6.50 9.41 -11.31
C ILE A 15 7.32 9.76 -12.54
N TYR A 16 7.52 11.06 -12.70
CA TYR A 16 8.31 11.65 -13.77
C TYR A 16 9.51 12.36 -13.16
N ASP A 17 10.70 12.05 -13.65
CA ASP A 17 11.91 12.77 -13.30
C ASP A 17 12.11 13.94 -14.26
N LYS A 18 12.24 15.14 -13.70
CA LYS A 18 12.44 16.37 -14.48
C LYS A 18 13.86 16.48 -15.02
N GLN A 19 14.85 15.86 -14.36
CA GLN A 19 16.26 16.00 -14.78
C GLN A 19 16.59 15.07 -15.95
N SER A 20 16.14 13.82 -15.89
CA SER A 20 16.32 12.85 -16.99
C SER A 20 15.20 12.86 -18.04
N GLU A 21 14.20 13.73 -17.86
CA GLU A 21 12.99 13.82 -18.72
C GLU A 21 12.31 12.46 -18.96
N SER A 22 12.38 11.58 -17.96
CA SER A 22 12.01 10.17 -18.10
C SER A 22 11.02 9.73 -17.03
N TYR A 23 10.20 8.75 -17.38
CA TYR A 23 9.29 8.11 -16.42
C TYR A 23 10.03 7.08 -15.57
N LEU A 24 9.98 7.24 -14.25
CA LEU A 24 10.63 6.32 -13.32
C LEU A 24 9.75 5.10 -13.01
N GLY A 25 8.43 5.28 -12.97
CA GLY A 25 7.50 4.22 -12.62
C GLY A 25 6.13 4.69 -12.17
N ILE A 26 5.33 3.71 -11.74
CA ILE A 26 3.95 3.92 -11.28
C ILE A 26 3.84 3.47 -9.84
N ILE A 27 3.20 4.31 -9.03
CA ILE A 27 2.79 4.02 -7.66
C ILE A 27 1.27 4.06 -7.58
N GLN A 28 0.68 3.09 -6.88
CA GLN A 28 -0.75 3.11 -6.58
C GLN A 28 -1.03 2.81 -5.13
N LEU A 29 -1.69 3.77 -4.48
CA LEU A 29 -2.25 3.62 -3.15
C LEU A 29 -3.72 3.24 -3.25
N THR A 30 -4.09 2.09 -2.69
CA THR A 30 -5.47 1.63 -2.58
C THR A 30 -5.92 1.70 -1.14
N THR A 31 -7.23 1.56 -0.93
CA THR A 31 -7.77 1.36 0.41
C THR A 31 -7.16 0.12 1.06
N ASP A 32 -6.85 0.23 2.35
CA ASP A 32 -6.24 -0.85 3.11
C ASP A 32 -7.21 -2.02 3.37
N LEU A 33 -6.65 -3.22 3.57
CA LEU A 33 -7.40 -4.44 3.80
C LEU A 33 -8.10 -4.41 5.17
N LEU A 34 -9.38 -4.83 5.19
CA LEU A 34 -10.29 -4.72 6.34
C LEU A 34 -9.92 -5.62 7.52
N LYS A 35 -9.17 -6.70 7.29
CA LYS A 35 -8.74 -7.65 8.32
C LYS A 35 -7.25 -7.95 8.17
N SER A 36 -6.44 -7.36 9.04
CA SER A 36 -5.05 -7.77 9.23
C SER A 36 -4.79 -7.77 10.73
N GLU A 37 -4.77 -8.95 11.33
CA GLU A 37 -4.54 -9.15 12.77
C GLU A 37 -3.24 -8.50 13.23
N PHE A 38 -2.20 -8.54 12.38
CA PHE A 38 -0.90 -7.92 12.63
C PHE A 38 -0.97 -6.40 12.69
N LYS A 39 -1.81 -5.79 11.87
CA LYS A 39 -2.01 -4.34 11.85
C LYS A 39 -2.77 -3.89 13.10
N ASP A 40 -3.84 -4.61 13.45
CA ASP A 40 -4.64 -4.34 14.64
C ASP A 40 -3.78 -4.49 15.91
N ALA A 41 -2.89 -5.50 15.97
CA ALA A 41 -1.90 -5.67 17.02
C ALA A 41 -0.84 -4.56 17.05
N PHE A 42 -0.32 -4.13 15.90
CA PHE A 42 0.69 -3.06 15.83
C PHE A 42 0.14 -1.71 16.30
N ILE A 43 -1.12 -1.41 15.99
CA ILE A 43 -1.78 -0.16 16.41
C ILE A 43 -2.27 -0.27 17.87
N ASN A 44 -2.11 -1.43 18.53
CA ASN A 44 -2.66 -1.74 19.85
C ASN A 44 -4.16 -1.39 19.91
N LEU A 45 -4.94 -1.82 18.91
CA LEU A 45 -6.40 -1.82 19.05
C LEU A 45 -6.81 -2.92 20.04
N GLU A 46 -6.58 -2.64 21.32
CA GLU A 46 -7.30 -3.28 22.42
C GLU A 46 -8.78 -3.39 22.02
N GLU A 47 -9.36 -4.59 22.13
CA GLU A 47 -10.58 -5.07 21.45
C GLU A 47 -11.90 -4.28 21.65
N LYS A 48 -11.88 -3.03 22.10
CA LYS A 48 -13.03 -2.36 22.72
C LYS A 48 -13.72 -1.24 21.95
N LYS A 49 -13.39 -0.91 20.69
CA LYS A 49 -14.14 0.17 19.96
C LYS A 49 -14.58 -0.25 18.55
N LYS A 50 -15.67 -1.01 18.53
CA LYS A 50 -16.37 -1.54 17.33
C LYS A 50 -16.81 -0.41 16.38
N GLY A 51 -16.52 -0.59 15.08
CA GLY A 51 -17.09 0.19 13.98
C GLY A 51 -16.38 1.49 13.63
N ARG A 52 -16.61 2.56 14.41
CA ARG A 52 -16.18 3.92 14.05
C ARG A 52 -14.67 4.10 14.03
N LEU A 53 -13.95 3.50 14.98
CA LEU A 53 -12.48 3.58 15.02
C LEU A 53 -11.85 2.84 13.82
N LYS A 54 -12.41 1.69 13.43
CA LYS A 54 -11.97 0.95 12.23
C LYS A 54 -12.21 1.74 10.94
N GLN A 55 -13.32 2.45 10.85
CA GLN A 55 -13.58 3.37 9.73
C GLN A 55 -12.58 4.53 9.72
N HIS A 56 -12.30 5.12 10.89
CA HIS A 56 -11.33 6.20 11.02
C HIS A 56 -9.91 5.77 10.65
N ILE A 57 -9.48 4.57 11.06
CA ILE A 57 -8.18 4.00 10.67
C ILE A 57 -8.14 3.76 9.18
N ARG A 58 -9.18 3.12 8.60
CA ARG A 58 -9.29 2.89 7.16
C ARG A 58 -9.18 4.19 6.36
N ASP A 59 -9.69 5.27 6.92
CA ASP A 59 -9.68 6.57 6.32
C ASP A 59 -8.29 7.22 6.26
N HIS A 60 -7.45 6.91 7.25
CA HIS A 60 -6.08 7.41 7.40
C HIS A 60 -5.01 6.37 7.06
N SER A 61 -5.41 5.20 6.54
CA SER A 61 -4.52 4.11 6.12
C SER A 61 -4.70 3.79 4.64
N ALA A 62 -3.59 3.62 3.93
CA ALA A 62 -3.60 3.14 2.55
C ALA A 62 -2.68 1.92 2.40
N ASN A 63 -2.98 1.08 1.42
CA ASN A 63 -2.12 -0.02 1.01
C ASN A 63 -1.39 0.34 -0.29
N LEU A 64 -0.07 0.18 -0.31
CA LEU A 64 0.76 0.30 -1.50
C LEU A 64 0.57 -0.95 -2.36
N SER A 65 -0.35 -0.84 -3.32
CA SER A 65 -0.79 -1.93 -4.19
C SER A 65 0.08 -2.12 -5.44
N ILE A 66 0.53 -1.03 -6.05
CA ILE A 66 1.40 -1.05 -7.22
C ILE A 66 2.63 -0.22 -6.89
N CYS A 67 3.80 -0.81 -7.12
CA CYS A 67 5.10 -0.17 -6.99
C CYS A 67 6.02 -0.76 -8.06
N VAL A 68 5.86 -0.25 -9.29
CA VAL A 68 6.49 -0.82 -10.49
C VAL A 68 7.37 0.22 -11.17
N PRO A 69 8.70 0.02 -11.20
CA PRO A 69 9.61 0.88 -11.95
C PRO A 69 9.60 0.56 -13.44
N VAL A 70 9.90 1.57 -14.25
CA VAL A 70 10.15 1.41 -15.69
C VAL A 70 11.49 0.68 -15.87
N GLN A 71 11.58 -0.17 -16.90
CA GLN A 71 12.83 -0.82 -17.28
C GLN A 71 13.58 0.03 -18.32
N PRO A 72 14.93 0.09 -18.28
CA PRO A 72 15.87 -0.73 -17.50
C PRO A 72 16.22 -0.18 -16.10
N PHE A 73 15.63 0.96 -15.70
CA PHE A 73 15.91 1.62 -14.42
C PHE A 73 15.62 0.72 -13.21
N GLY A 74 14.51 -0.02 -13.24
CA GLY A 74 14.12 -0.96 -12.20
C GLY A 74 15.21 -1.99 -11.87
N TYR A 75 15.78 -2.61 -12.89
CA TYR A 75 16.83 -3.62 -12.76
C TYR A 75 18.19 -3.01 -12.38
N ASN A 76 18.62 -1.95 -13.06
CA ASN A 76 19.96 -1.40 -12.89
C ASN A 76 20.15 -0.61 -11.59
N PHE A 77 19.12 0.09 -11.13
CA PHE A 77 19.23 1.05 -10.00
C PHE A 77 18.35 0.68 -8.82
N CYS A 78 17.86 -0.56 -8.74
CA CYS A 78 16.91 -0.97 -7.70
C CYS A 78 15.69 -0.03 -7.63
N GLY A 79 15.16 0.39 -8.79
CA GLY A 79 14.13 1.42 -8.87
C GLY A 79 12.89 1.14 -8.02
N GLY A 80 12.55 -0.13 -7.79
CA GLY A 80 11.44 -0.52 -6.92
C GLY A 80 11.63 -0.08 -5.45
N LYS A 81 12.86 0.00 -4.95
CA LYS A 81 13.18 0.54 -3.61
C LYS A 81 12.99 2.05 -3.58
N LEU A 82 13.47 2.75 -4.62
CA LEU A 82 13.29 4.19 -4.73
C LEU A 82 11.79 4.54 -4.75
N LEU A 83 10.99 3.86 -5.57
CA LEU A 83 9.55 4.06 -5.62
C LEU A 83 8.89 3.77 -4.26
N ALA A 84 9.30 2.71 -3.57
CA ALA A 84 8.79 2.41 -2.24
C ALA A 84 9.11 3.53 -1.22
N MET A 85 10.26 4.19 -1.34
CA MET A 85 10.59 5.37 -0.52
C MET A 85 9.77 6.60 -0.93
N LEU A 86 9.60 6.82 -2.24
CA LEU A 86 8.80 7.91 -2.79
C LEU A 86 7.33 7.82 -2.37
N ALA A 87 6.82 6.62 -2.06
CA ALA A 87 5.48 6.42 -1.50
C ALA A 87 5.22 7.25 -0.21
N PHE A 88 6.28 7.57 0.54
CA PHE A 88 6.24 8.35 1.79
C PHE A 88 6.64 9.82 1.60
N SER A 89 6.71 10.29 0.36
CA SER A 89 7.06 11.68 0.04
C SER A 89 5.93 12.66 0.41
N THR A 90 6.29 13.87 0.80
CA THR A 90 5.32 14.92 1.18
C THR A 90 4.35 15.23 0.04
N GLU A 91 4.82 15.15 -1.21
CA GLU A 91 4.05 15.38 -2.42
C GLU A 91 2.90 14.37 -2.55
N LEU A 92 3.15 13.08 -2.27
CA LEU A 92 2.10 12.07 -2.27
C LEU A 92 1.11 12.26 -1.11
N HIS A 93 1.60 12.63 0.07
CA HIS A 93 0.73 12.93 1.21
C HIS A 93 -0.20 14.10 0.90
N GLN A 94 0.32 15.21 0.35
CA GLN A 94 -0.47 16.37 -0.08
C GLN A 94 -1.45 16.02 -1.19
N LEU A 95 -1.05 15.19 -2.15
CA LEU A 95 -1.94 14.74 -3.22
C LEU A 95 -3.09 13.88 -2.67
N TYR A 96 -2.80 13.01 -1.72
CA TYR A 96 -3.81 12.19 -1.04
C TYR A 96 -4.79 13.06 -0.24
N GLU A 97 -4.27 14.01 0.54
CA GLU A 97 -5.07 14.98 1.31
C GLU A 97 -5.95 15.82 0.39
N LYS A 98 -5.42 16.34 -0.71
CA LYS A 98 -6.19 17.13 -1.68
C LYS A 98 -7.32 16.31 -2.32
N ARG A 99 -7.10 15.02 -2.57
CA ARG A 99 -8.09 14.16 -3.25
C ARG A 99 -9.19 13.67 -2.30
N TYR A 100 -8.86 13.40 -1.05
CA TYR A 100 -9.78 12.74 -0.11
C TYR A 100 -10.14 13.56 1.13
N SER A 101 -9.57 14.76 1.29
CA SER A 101 -9.71 15.65 2.45
C SER A 101 -9.39 14.97 3.78
N LYS A 102 -8.42 14.03 3.75
CA LYS A 102 -8.02 13.19 4.88
C LYS A 102 -6.51 13.01 4.87
N SER A 103 -5.89 13.04 6.04
CA SER A 103 -4.45 12.81 6.17
C SER A 103 -4.11 11.32 6.07
N LEU A 104 -2.98 11.04 5.45
CA LEU A 104 -2.44 9.68 5.36
C LEU A 104 -1.45 9.45 6.51
N ALA A 105 -1.83 8.61 7.46
CA ALA A 105 -1.03 8.31 8.66
C ALA A 105 -0.28 6.97 8.56
N LEU A 106 -0.82 6.01 7.80
CA LEU A 106 -0.25 4.68 7.69
C LEU A 106 -0.26 4.20 6.23
N ILE A 107 0.89 3.71 5.76
CA ILE A 107 1.00 3.00 4.50
C ILE A 107 1.40 1.55 4.81
N THR A 108 0.57 0.60 4.38
CA THR A 108 0.83 -0.82 4.48
C THR A 108 1.23 -1.37 3.11
N THR A 109 1.97 -2.47 3.09
CA THR A 109 2.20 -3.23 1.86
C THR A 109 2.32 -4.70 2.21
N THR A 110 1.92 -5.56 1.28
CA THR A 110 2.03 -7.01 1.44
C THR A 110 2.91 -7.56 0.33
N SER A 111 3.73 -8.54 0.65
CA SER A 111 4.54 -9.24 -0.34
C SER A 111 4.13 -10.70 -0.42
N ILE A 112 4.07 -11.22 -1.64
CA ILE A 112 3.74 -12.61 -1.93
C ILE A 112 4.75 -13.57 -1.28
N HIS A 113 6.04 -13.21 -1.27
CA HIS A 113 7.12 -14.05 -0.78
C HIS A 113 7.57 -13.70 0.65
N GLY A 114 6.71 -13.02 1.42
CA GLY A 114 7.03 -12.67 2.81
C GLY A 114 7.99 -11.49 2.93
N LYS A 115 9.21 -11.69 3.46
CA LYS A 115 10.17 -10.59 3.62
C LYS A 115 10.79 -10.23 2.27
N SER A 116 10.18 -9.27 1.58
CA SER A 116 10.64 -8.82 0.26
C SER A 116 11.97 -8.08 0.31
N ILE A 117 12.88 -8.41 -0.62
CA ILE A 117 14.12 -7.66 -0.85
C ILE A 117 13.86 -6.22 -1.30
N GLN A 118 12.69 -5.94 -1.89
CA GLN A 118 12.31 -4.59 -2.36
C GLN A 118 12.02 -3.64 -1.19
N TYR A 119 11.62 -4.16 -0.03
CA TYR A 119 11.29 -3.35 1.14
C TYR A 119 12.34 -3.47 2.26
N ASP A 120 13.35 -4.31 2.06
CA ASP A 120 14.38 -4.56 3.06
C ASP A 120 15.26 -3.33 3.28
N ARG A 121 15.56 -3.05 4.55
CA ARG A 121 16.41 -1.94 5.03
C ARG A 121 15.91 -0.52 4.70
N LEU A 122 14.64 -0.36 4.34
CA LEU A 122 14.00 0.96 4.21
C LEU A 122 13.60 1.47 5.59
N LYS A 123 13.95 2.73 5.92
CA LYS A 123 13.64 3.33 7.23
C LYS A 123 12.14 3.54 7.44
N GLN A 124 11.41 3.77 6.34
CA GLN A 124 9.99 4.08 6.33
C GLN A 124 9.11 2.84 6.49
N LEU A 125 9.62 1.66 6.12
CA LEU A 125 8.88 0.40 6.16
C LEU A 125 9.44 -0.51 7.24
N LYS A 126 8.62 -0.82 8.24
CA LYS A 126 8.95 -1.78 9.29
C LYS A 126 8.24 -3.10 9.01
N PHE A 127 9.00 -4.20 9.04
CA PHE A 127 8.42 -5.54 8.98
C PHE A 127 7.67 -5.84 10.29
N ILE A 128 6.38 -6.17 10.17
CA ILE A 128 5.48 -6.42 11.30
C ILE A 128 5.12 -7.90 11.50
N GLY A 129 5.24 -8.73 10.47
CA GLY A 129 4.91 -10.16 10.55
C GLY A 129 4.45 -10.75 9.22
N TYR A 130 4.09 -12.04 9.26
CA TYR A 130 3.58 -12.80 8.12
C TYR A 130 2.07 -12.95 8.22
N THR A 131 1.33 -12.63 7.15
CA THR A 131 -0.12 -12.81 7.12
C THR A 131 -0.50 -14.29 7.23
N LYS A 132 -1.37 -14.63 8.19
CA LYS A 132 -1.91 -15.99 8.39
C LYS A 132 -3.24 -16.25 7.69
N GLY A 133 -3.76 -15.28 6.94
CA GLY A 133 -5.12 -15.30 6.41
C GLY A 133 -5.23 -15.85 4.99
N PHE A 134 -6.32 -16.56 4.74
CA PHE A 134 -6.87 -16.76 3.40
C PHE A 134 -7.64 -15.49 2.99
N GLY A 135 -7.59 -15.11 1.71
CA GLY A 135 -8.46 -14.05 1.17
C GLY A 135 -9.94 -14.36 1.43
N THR A 136 -10.81 -13.36 1.33
CA THR A 136 -12.26 -13.43 1.61
C THR A 136 -13.07 -14.35 0.66
N SER A 137 -12.46 -15.36 0.07
CA SER A 137 -13.12 -16.40 -0.71
C SER A 137 -13.68 -17.45 0.25
N HIS A 138 -14.82 -17.15 0.84
CA HIS A 138 -15.69 -18.17 1.44
C HIS A 138 -16.37 -18.95 0.30
N ILE A 139 -15.59 -19.76 -0.44
CA ILE A 139 -16.18 -20.79 -1.29
C ILE A 139 -16.47 -21.95 -0.34
N SER A 140 -17.74 -22.21 -0.03
CA SER A 140 -18.07 -23.41 0.73
C SER A 140 -17.64 -24.60 -0.11
N ALA A 141 -16.84 -25.50 0.47
CA ALA A 141 -16.39 -26.74 -0.17
C ALA A 141 -17.53 -27.76 -0.38
N SER A 142 -18.79 -27.30 -0.38
CA SER A 142 -20.00 -28.13 -0.50
C SER A 142 -20.42 -28.37 -1.96
N PHE A 143 -19.65 -27.88 -2.94
CA PHE A 143 -19.93 -28.02 -4.37
C PHE A 143 -18.87 -28.84 -5.12
N MET A 144 -18.20 -29.75 -4.42
CA MET A 144 -17.35 -30.76 -5.03
C MET A 144 -17.74 -32.15 -4.52
#